data_AF-A0A3C1XEP8-F1
#
_entry.id   AF-A0A3C1XEP8-F1
#
_cell.length_a   1.000
_cell.length_b   1.000
_cell.length_c   1.000
_cell.angle_alpha   90.00
_cell.angle_beta   90.00
_cell.angle_gamma   90.00
#
_symmetry.space_group_name_H-M   'P 1'
#
loop_
_entity.id
_entity.type
_entity.pdbx_description
1 polymer ?
#
loop_
_entity_poly.entity_id
_entity_poly.type
_entity_poly.pdbx_seq_one_letter_code
_entity_poly.pdbx_strand_id
1 'polypeptide(L)'
;MGLIVAFYCKYCGHEEIHSQGSKYRRTFLDEIPKKCPKCLRKLETQDERFYMESEEFSSGIRLQKHMESLRASADAKKAEEEASKYVKKVVEKKCVLPKNSKVTRSTIPPEGRLKDYLYALIQSYSCVFYLQKRMENLLCQKYKNEIALRRDQILAKAQVNDQIQSLLQKRNSLSQRLDQLRTGELTIKPAELKRAGCVMPTKPEEPSPPKPIDLTPPPKPSEPNYQKPHFWNKKKVIANNALLKTQYEVECQEYDACLEAIDKVAATYQARLMEYEAEMEKYRPLLSDYENEVAKFKSKKITALQSDLEKVETRLNKAQENAEVQEEKLFVKSPSYALNEMLTTQVKFIQSKLDAVAKTINELYAYDIIYPKYRGYIEVCAFYEYLDAGRCDTLDGPFGAYNLYESDVKANLIIQHLSKVVENLEAIKGTQHMIYSEMKKMNAELGKIEKSLDKAVQELGSLNYYAGEISSSASEIAASSSLVAHNTALTAYYSAENAHWAKRNAELTNSLGFLIAMK
;
A
#
# COMPACT_ATOMS: atom_id res chain seq x y z
N MET A 1 -18.69 9.59 -19.31
CA MET A 1 -19.11 9.60 -17.89
C MET A 1 -20.16 8.51 -17.66
N GLY A 2 -19.75 7.35 -17.13
CA GLY A 2 -20.67 6.30 -16.71
C GLY A 2 -21.15 6.53 -15.27
N LEU A 3 -22.38 6.14 -14.94
CA LEU A 3 -22.89 6.16 -13.58
C LEU A 3 -22.59 4.80 -12.94
N ILE A 4 -21.97 4.78 -11.76
CA ILE A 4 -21.81 3.59 -10.93
C ILE A 4 -22.66 3.78 -9.68
N VAL A 5 -23.48 2.78 -9.35
CA VAL A 5 -24.29 2.77 -8.13
C VAL A 5 -23.97 1.50 -7.37
N ALA A 6 -23.52 1.67 -6.12
CA ALA A 6 -23.28 0.57 -5.20
C ALA A 6 -24.48 0.40 -4.27
N PHE A 7 -24.93 -0.85 -4.16
CA PHE A 7 -25.97 -1.27 -3.24
C PHE A 7 -25.37 -2.23 -2.24
N TYR A 8 -25.82 -2.14 -0.99
CA TYR A 8 -25.38 -3.07 0.03
C TYR A 8 -26.56 -3.59 0.83
N CYS A 9 -26.45 -4.84 1.26
CA CYS A 9 -27.41 -5.44 2.16
C CYS A 9 -26.89 -5.34 3.60
N LYS A 10 -27.50 -4.44 4.40
CA LYS A 10 -27.19 -4.29 5.84
C LYS A 10 -27.25 -5.58 6.66
N TYR A 11 -27.96 -6.60 6.18
CA TYR A 11 -28.21 -7.81 6.95
C TYR A 11 -27.18 -8.91 6.71
N CYS A 12 -26.68 -9.07 5.48
CA CYS A 12 -25.71 -10.13 5.15
C CYS A 12 -24.36 -9.58 4.66
N GLY A 13 -24.22 -8.25 4.58
CA GLY A 13 -23.00 -7.59 4.10
C GLY A 13 -22.73 -7.81 2.61
N HIS A 14 -23.70 -8.32 1.84
CA HIS A 14 -23.54 -8.52 0.40
C HIS A 14 -23.62 -7.18 -0.32
N GLU A 15 -22.58 -6.86 -1.09
CA GLU A 15 -22.46 -5.65 -1.88
C GLU A 15 -22.62 -5.98 -3.38
N GLU A 16 -23.39 -5.17 -4.09
CA GLU A 16 -23.60 -5.26 -5.52
C GLU A 16 -23.29 -3.91 -6.17
N ILE A 17 -22.46 -3.96 -7.20
CA ILE A 17 -22.00 -2.77 -7.91
C ILE A 17 -22.50 -2.86 -9.34
N HIS A 18 -23.33 -1.89 -9.74
CA HIS A 18 -23.86 -1.79 -11.08
C HIS A 18 -23.25 -0.58 -11.80
N SER A 19 -22.68 -0.80 -12.99
CA SER A 19 -22.10 0.24 -13.83
C SER A 19 -22.74 0.26 -15.22
N GLN A 20 -23.02 1.45 -15.76
CA GLN A 20 -23.50 1.57 -17.14
C GLN A 20 -22.64 2.50 -18.02
N GLY A 21 -22.46 2.09 -19.28
CA GLY A 21 -21.82 2.88 -20.33
C GLY A 21 -22.69 4.06 -20.81
N SER A 22 -22.06 5.05 -21.46
CA SER A 22 -22.51 6.44 -21.59
C SER A 22 -23.77 6.75 -22.43
N LYS A 23 -24.67 5.80 -22.73
CA LYS A 23 -25.78 6.02 -23.69
C LYS A 23 -27.22 5.93 -23.16
N TYR A 24 -27.52 5.41 -21.96
CA TYR A 24 -28.92 5.20 -21.53
C TYR A 24 -29.20 5.48 -20.04
N ARG A 25 -29.17 6.76 -19.63
CA ARG A 25 -29.25 7.17 -18.21
C ARG A 25 -30.58 6.90 -17.48
N ARG A 26 -31.73 6.79 -18.18
CA ARG A 26 -33.07 6.77 -17.53
C ARG A 26 -33.65 5.38 -17.29
N THR A 27 -33.27 4.35 -18.04
CA THR A 27 -33.80 2.98 -17.87
C THR A 27 -33.01 2.14 -16.88
N PHE A 28 -31.78 2.54 -16.56
CA PHE A 28 -30.85 1.73 -15.75
C PHE A 28 -31.26 1.52 -14.29
N LEU A 29 -31.84 2.53 -13.64
CA LEU A 29 -32.23 2.42 -12.22
C LEU A 29 -33.46 1.52 -12.01
N ASP A 30 -34.27 1.33 -13.04
CA ASP A 30 -35.49 0.50 -12.98
C ASP A 30 -35.19 -0.99 -13.22
N GLU A 31 -34.07 -1.31 -13.86
CA GLU A 31 -33.60 -2.69 -14.13
C GLU A 31 -32.80 -3.30 -12.96
N ILE A 32 -32.40 -2.50 -11.97
CA ILE A 32 -31.59 -2.98 -10.84
C ILE A 32 -32.49 -3.71 -9.83
N PRO A 33 -32.13 -4.95 -9.43
CA PRO A 33 -32.91 -5.71 -8.47
C PRO A 33 -32.99 -4.98 -7.12
N LYS A 34 -34.22 -4.68 -6.66
CA LYS A 34 -34.47 -4.00 -5.37
C LYS A 34 -34.29 -4.91 -4.14
N LYS A 35 -33.93 -6.18 -4.34
CA LYS A 35 -33.79 -7.22 -3.32
C LYS A 35 -32.46 -7.94 -3.50
N CYS A 36 -31.75 -8.16 -2.39
CA CYS A 36 -30.49 -8.88 -2.34
C CYS A 36 -30.69 -10.33 -2.84
N PRO A 37 -29.87 -10.84 -3.79
CA PRO A 37 -30.04 -12.20 -4.29
C PRO A 37 -29.68 -13.29 -3.28
N LYS A 38 -28.90 -12.97 -2.23
CA LYS A 38 -28.57 -13.93 -1.18
C LYS A 38 -29.66 -14.13 -0.13
N CYS A 39 -30.36 -13.07 0.27
CA CYS A 39 -31.32 -13.14 1.39
C CYS A 39 -32.69 -12.53 1.08
N LEU A 40 -32.91 -12.08 -0.17
CA LEU A 40 -34.15 -11.53 -0.72
C LEU A 40 -34.69 -10.28 0.02
N ARG A 41 -33.87 -9.67 0.89
CA ARG A 41 -34.20 -8.44 1.62
C ARG A 41 -33.82 -7.19 0.83
N LYS A 42 -34.47 -6.07 1.14
CA LYS A 42 -34.29 -4.80 0.41
C LYS A 42 -32.83 -4.33 0.47
N LEU A 43 -32.32 -3.92 -0.69
CA LEU A 43 -31.00 -3.29 -0.82
C LEU A 43 -31.11 -1.79 -0.53
N GLU A 44 -30.11 -1.23 0.15
CA GLU A 44 -30.01 0.22 0.41
C GLU A 44 -28.89 0.82 -0.46
N THR A 45 -29.12 2.04 -0.94
CA THR A 45 -28.13 2.83 -1.68
C THR A 45 -27.16 3.49 -0.70
N GLN A 46 -25.85 3.42 -0.96
CA GLN A 46 -24.93 4.37 -0.36
C GLN A 46 -25.08 5.71 -1.11
N ASP A 47 -25.32 6.80 -0.37
CA ASP A 47 -25.61 8.13 -0.92
C ASP A 47 -24.39 8.84 -1.55
N GLU A 48 -23.27 8.14 -1.74
CA GLU A 48 -22.09 8.71 -2.37
C GLU A 48 -22.12 8.45 -3.89
N ARG A 49 -22.60 9.45 -4.63
CA ARG A 49 -22.48 9.50 -6.10
C ARG A 49 -21.02 9.71 -6.48
N PHE A 50 -20.30 8.63 -6.73
CA PHE A 50 -18.93 8.70 -7.23
C PHE A 50 -18.90 8.97 -8.74
N TYR A 51 -18.32 10.11 -9.12
CA TYR A 51 -17.86 10.35 -10.49
C TYR A 51 -16.41 9.91 -10.57
N MET A 52 -16.14 8.82 -11.28
CA MET A 52 -14.78 8.33 -11.50
C MET A 52 -14.30 8.72 -12.90
N GLU A 53 -13.20 9.46 -12.96
CA GLU A 53 -12.28 9.41 -14.09
C GLU A 53 -11.35 8.19 -13.94
N SER A 54 -10.96 7.63 -15.08
CA SER A 54 -9.81 6.76 -15.30
C SER A 54 -9.99 5.23 -15.22
N GLU A 55 -9.45 4.59 -16.26
CA GLU A 55 -9.24 3.17 -16.48
C GLU A 55 -8.13 2.58 -15.57
N GLU A 56 -7.51 3.40 -14.72
CA GLU A 56 -6.26 3.12 -13.98
C GLU A 56 -6.42 2.18 -12.78
N PHE A 57 -7.58 2.17 -12.11
CA PHE A 57 -7.79 1.27 -10.97
C PHE A 57 -7.96 -0.20 -11.41
N SER A 58 -8.51 -0.42 -12.61
CA SER A 58 -8.72 -1.76 -13.19
C SER A 58 -7.44 -2.36 -13.77
N SER A 59 -6.47 -1.52 -14.16
CA SER A 59 -5.16 -1.96 -14.62
C SER A 59 -4.26 -2.28 -13.43
N GLY A 60 -4.32 -1.53 -12.32
CA GLY A 60 -3.57 -1.80 -11.09
C GLY A 60 -3.84 -3.18 -10.47
N ILE A 61 -5.12 -3.57 -10.32
CA ILE A 61 -5.49 -4.89 -9.79
C ILE A 61 -5.08 -6.02 -10.76
N ARG A 62 -5.19 -5.79 -12.08
CA ARG A 62 -4.72 -6.74 -13.10
C ARG A 62 -3.20 -6.89 -13.08
N LEU A 63 -2.47 -5.80 -12.94
CA LEU A 63 -1.01 -5.79 -12.83
C LEU A 63 -0.56 -6.49 -11.55
N GLN A 64 -1.22 -6.25 -10.43
CA GLN A 64 -0.94 -6.93 -9.17
C GLN A 64 -1.17 -8.45 -9.28
N LYS A 65 -2.31 -8.88 -9.82
CA LYS A 65 -2.59 -10.31 -10.07
C LYS A 65 -1.58 -10.93 -11.04
N HIS A 66 -1.17 -10.19 -12.07
CA HIS A 66 -0.16 -10.65 -13.02
C HIS A 66 1.22 -10.78 -12.35
N MET A 67 1.61 -9.81 -11.52
CA MET A 67 2.84 -9.85 -10.73
C MET A 67 2.83 -10.98 -9.71
N GLU A 68 1.71 -11.24 -9.04
CA GLU A 68 1.51 -12.40 -8.15
C GLU A 68 1.62 -13.72 -8.91
N SER A 69 1.04 -13.80 -10.12
CA SER A 69 1.15 -14.97 -10.99
C SER A 69 2.58 -15.21 -11.48
N LEU A 70 3.30 -14.16 -11.87
CA LEU A 70 4.71 -14.23 -12.27
C LEU A 70 5.60 -14.66 -11.11
N ARG A 71 5.36 -14.13 -9.89
CA ARG A 71 6.06 -14.56 -8.67
C ARG A 71 5.79 -16.03 -8.36
N ALA A 72 4.53 -16.46 -8.39
CA ALA A 72 4.16 -17.85 -8.17
C ALA A 72 4.80 -18.80 -9.21
N SER A 73 4.90 -18.37 -10.47
CA SER A 73 5.59 -19.12 -11.52
C SER A 73 7.10 -19.20 -11.30
N ALA A 74 7.73 -18.09 -10.89
CA ALA A 74 9.16 -18.04 -10.57
C ALA A 74 9.49 -18.92 -9.35
N ASP A 75 8.68 -18.85 -8.29
CA ASP A 75 8.81 -19.67 -7.09
C ASP A 75 8.62 -21.16 -7.40
N ALA A 76 7.70 -21.51 -8.29
CA ALA A 76 7.50 -22.89 -8.74
C ALA A 76 8.72 -23.43 -9.51
N LYS A 77 9.30 -22.64 -10.43
CA LYS A 77 10.53 -23.03 -11.14
C LYS A 77 11.71 -23.20 -10.20
N LYS A 78 11.87 -22.28 -9.25
CA LYS A 78 12.92 -22.36 -8.22
C LYS A 78 12.77 -23.62 -7.36
N ALA A 79 11.53 -23.94 -6.94
CA ALA A 79 11.23 -25.16 -6.19
C ALA A 79 11.59 -26.43 -6.97
N GLU A 80 11.29 -26.48 -8.27
CA GLU A 80 11.64 -27.59 -9.15
C GLU A 80 13.16 -27.75 -9.28
N GLU A 81 13.90 -26.65 -9.46
CA GLU A 81 15.36 -26.68 -9.52
C GLU A 81 16.00 -27.15 -8.21
N GLU A 82 15.53 -26.64 -7.07
CA GLU A 82 16.05 -27.02 -5.75
C GLU A 82 15.73 -28.47 -5.42
N ALA A 83 14.51 -28.93 -5.72
CA ALA A 83 14.11 -30.33 -5.57
C ALA A 83 14.97 -31.24 -6.44
N SER A 84 15.19 -30.89 -7.71
CA SER A 84 16.02 -31.70 -8.62
C SER A 84 17.48 -31.72 -8.19
N LYS A 85 18.05 -30.58 -7.75
CA LYS A 85 19.41 -30.52 -7.18
C LYS A 85 19.54 -31.39 -5.93
N TYR A 86 18.57 -31.35 -5.02
CA TYR A 86 18.57 -32.18 -3.81
C TYR A 86 18.51 -33.67 -4.15
N VAL A 87 17.58 -34.07 -5.03
CA VAL A 87 17.40 -35.47 -5.44
C VAL A 87 18.66 -36.00 -6.14
N LYS A 88 19.25 -35.23 -7.08
CA LYS A 88 20.53 -35.59 -7.72
C LYS A 88 21.62 -35.84 -6.68
N LYS A 89 21.80 -34.92 -5.72
CA LYS A 89 22.80 -35.05 -4.65
C LYS A 89 22.56 -36.26 -3.75
N VAL A 90 21.31 -36.58 -3.42
CA VAL A 90 20.96 -37.75 -2.60
C VAL A 90 21.26 -39.05 -3.34
N VAL A 91 20.99 -39.11 -4.64
CA VAL A 91 21.19 -40.32 -5.43
C VAL A 91 22.66 -40.51 -5.81
N GLU A 92 23.35 -39.46 -6.25
CA GLU A 92 24.80 -39.51 -6.54
C GLU A 92 25.62 -39.97 -5.32
N LYS A 93 25.22 -39.58 -4.10
CA LYS A 93 25.87 -40.02 -2.86
C LYS A 93 25.58 -41.47 -2.47
N LYS A 94 24.50 -42.08 -2.97
CA LYS A 94 24.04 -43.41 -2.55
C LYS A 94 24.31 -44.50 -3.59
N CYS A 95 24.30 -44.15 -4.87
CA CYS A 95 24.74 -45.00 -5.98
C CYS A 95 26.26 -44.84 -6.22
N VAL A 96 27.07 -44.95 -5.16
CA VAL A 96 28.53 -44.94 -5.29
C VAL A 96 28.97 -46.33 -5.72
N LEU A 97 29.22 -46.49 -7.02
CA LEU A 97 29.87 -47.67 -7.57
C LEU A 97 31.28 -47.80 -6.92
N PRO A 98 31.62 -48.94 -6.29
CA PRO A 98 32.94 -49.11 -5.68
C PRO A 98 34.01 -48.94 -6.76
N LYS A 99 34.85 -47.91 -6.60
CA LYS A 99 35.81 -47.48 -7.63
C LYS A 99 37.03 -48.38 -7.80
N ASN A 100 37.24 -49.38 -6.94
CA ASN A 100 38.37 -50.32 -7.07
C ASN A 100 38.11 -51.56 -6.20
N SER A 101 37.69 -52.66 -6.82
CA SER A 101 37.88 -53.99 -6.25
C SER A 101 38.89 -54.73 -7.12
N LYS A 102 39.95 -55.27 -6.51
CA LYS A 102 40.94 -56.11 -7.19
C LYS A 102 40.20 -57.32 -7.79
N VAL A 103 40.23 -57.39 -9.11
CA VAL A 103 39.42 -58.28 -9.94
C VAL A 103 39.95 -59.72 -9.86
N THR A 104 39.18 -60.61 -9.25
CA THR A 104 39.16 -62.02 -9.63
C THR A 104 37.82 -62.28 -10.28
N ARG A 105 37.77 -62.23 -11.62
CA ARG A 105 36.57 -62.50 -12.43
C ARG A 105 36.02 -63.87 -12.03
N SER A 106 34.89 -63.91 -11.30
CA SER A 106 34.14 -65.15 -11.20
C SER A 106 33.57 -65.47 -12.58
N THR A 107 33.66 -66.73 -12.99
CA THR A 107 33.15 -67.28 -14.25
C THR A 107 31.80 -66.67 -14.65
N ILE A 108 31.75 -66.15 -15.88
CA ILE A 108 30.56 -65.57 -16.51
C ILE A 108 29.40 -66.58 -16.39
N PRO A 109 28.23 -66.19 -15.88
CA PRO A 109 27.08 -67.08 -15.81
C PRO A 109 26.67 -67.56 -17.22
N PRO A 110 26.14 -68.79 -17.37
CA PRO A 110 25.59 -69.26 -18.65
C PRO A 110 24.53 -68.29 -19.21
N GLU A 111 24.40 -68.20 -20.55
CA GLU A 111 23.61 -67.20 -21.31
C GLU A 111 22.26 -66.80 -20.69
N GLY A 112 21.47 -67.78 -20.21
CA GLY A 112 20.18 -67.52 -19.59
C GLY A 112 20.26 -66.66 -18.32
N ARG A 113 21.29 -66.84 -17.50
CA ARG A 113 21.49 -66.08 -16.25
C ARG A 113 22.05 -64.68 -16.47
N LEU A 114 22.71 -64.44 -17.62
CA LEU A 114 23.25 -63.12 -17.95
C LEU A 114 22.12 -62.15 -18.35
N LYS A 115 21.17 -62.60 -19.17
CA LYS A 115 19.99 -61.79 -19.53
C LYS A 115 19.17 -61.43 -18.29
N ASP A 116 18.91 -62.38 -17.41
CA ASP A 116 18.19 -62.16 -16.15
C ASP A 116 18.89 -61.13 -15.25
N TYR A 117 20.22 -61.20 -15.15
CA TYR A 117 21.04 -60.25 -14.41
C TYR A 117 20.94 -58.82 -14.98
N LEU A 118 21.09 -58.68 -16.31
CA LEU A 118 20.98 -57.39 -16.98
C LEU A 118 19.57 -56.82 -16.85
N TYR A 119 18.54 -57.65 -17.00
CA TYR A 119 17.16 -57.26 -16.82
C TYR A 119 16.88 -56.78 -15.39
N ALA A 120 17.41 -57.46 -14.36
CA ALA A 120 17.29 -57.04 -12.97
C ALA A 120 17.95 -55.67 -12.71
N LEU A 121 19.10 -55.40 -13.34
CA LEU A 121 19.73 -54.07 -13.30
C LEU A 121 18.87 -53.01 -13.99
N ILE A 122 18.34 -53.29 -15.19
CA ILE A 122 17.45 -52.37 -15.93
C ILE A 122 16.22 -52.02 -15.10
N GLN A 123 15.57 -53.02 -14.49
CA GLN A 123 14.43 -52.82 -13.60
C GLN A 123 14.79 -51.98 -12.38
N SER A 124 15.96 -52.22 -11.79
CA SER A 124 16.46 -51.44 -10.65
C SER A 124 16.72 -49.97 -11.03
N TYR A 125 17.36 -49.71 -12.17
CA TYR A 125 17.58 -48.35 -12.66
C TYR A 125 16.28 -47.63 -13.01
N SER A 126 15.35 -48.33 -13.64
CA SER A 126 14.02 -47.81 -13.95
C SER A 126 13.28 -47.43 -12.66
N CYS A 127 13.33 -48.30 -11.64
CA CYS A 127 12.82 -48.00 -10.30
C CYS A 127 13.46 -46.75 -9.69
N VAL A 128 14.78 -46.59 -9.78
CA VAL A 128 15.48 -45.37 -9.32
C VAL A 128 14.94 -44.14 -10.02
N PHE A 129 14.78 -44.17 -11.35
CA PHE A 129 14.26 -43.05 -12.12
C PHE A 129 12.83 -42.66 -11.71
N TYR A 130 11.92 -43.63 -11.59
CA TYR A 130 10.54 -43.33 -11.17
C TYR A 130 10.46 -42.81 -9.73
N LEU A 131 11.24 -43.39 -8.82
CA LEU A 131 11.29 -42.94 -7.43
C LEU A 131 11.91 -41.54 -7.31
N GLN A 132 12.96 -41.24 -8.07
CA GLN A 132 13.52 -39.89 -8.18
C GLN A 132 12.47 -38.90 -8.66
N LYS A 133 11.76 -39.21 -9.76
CA LYS A 133 10.79 -38.28 -10.33
C LYS A 133 9.62 -38.02 -9.38
N ARG A 134 9.16 -39.07 -8.69
CA ARG A 134 8.13 -38.95 -7.66
C ARG A 134 8.63 -38.15 -6.46
N MET A 135 9.89 -38.33 -6.04
CA MET A 135 10.50 -37.53 -4.97
C MET A 135 10.54 -36.04 -5.32
N GLU A 136 10.99 -35.70 -6.54
CA GLU A 136 11.01 -34.32 -7.04
C GLU A 136 9.61 -33.69 -6.95
N ASN A 137 8.58 -34.41 -7.40
CA ASN A 137 7.21 -33.93 -7.36
C ASN A 137 6.73 -33.66 -5.92
N LEU A 138 6.97 -34.60 -4.99
CA LEU A 138 6.59 -34.42 -3.58
C LEU A 138 7.33 -33.26 -2.91
N LEU A 139 8.62 -33.07 -3.20
CA LEU A 139 9.39 -31.95 -2.68
C LEU A 139 8.88 -30.61 -3.23
N CYS A 140 8.52 -30.56 -4.52
CA CYS A 140 7.89 -29.38 -5.11
C CYS A 140 6.54 -29.07 -4.46
N GLN A 141 5.69 -30.08 -4.22
CA GLN A 141 4.44 -29.90 -3.47
C GLN A 141 4.70 -29.41 -2.04
N LYS A 142 5.71 -29.96 -1.37
CA LYS A 142 6.08 -29.55 -0.02
C LYS A 142 6.51 -28.09 0.05
N TYR A 143 7.37 -27.65 -0.87
CA TYR A 143 7.78 -26.26 -0.99
C TYR A 143 6.59 -25.32 -1.23
N LYS A 144 5.69 -25.68 -2.14
CA LYS A 144 4.45 -24.90 -2.38
C LYS A 144 3.59 -24.81 -1.12
N ASN A 145 3.48 -25.90 -0.37
CA ASN A 145 2.73 -25.94 0.88
C ASN A 145 3.42 -25.18 2.03
N GLU A 146 4.74 -24.93 1.99
CA GLU A 146 5.42 -24.16 3.04
C GLU A 146 4.90 -22.71 3.15
N ILE A 147 4.52 -22.10 2.03
CA ILE A 147 3.91 -20.76 2.03
C ILE A 147 2.56 -20.80 2.77
N ALA A 148 1.72 -21.77 2.43
CA ALA A 148 0.42 -21.96 3.07
C ALA A 148 0.58 -22.31 4.56
N LEU A 149 1.55 -23.15 4.89
CA LEU A 149 1.89 -23.51 6.27
C LEU A 149 2.28 -22.28 7.10
N ARG A 150 3.17 -21.41 6.58
CA ARG A 150 3.54 -20.15 7.26
C ARG A 150 2.35 -19.22 7.41
N ARG A 151 1.49 -19.14 6.40
CA ARG A 151 0.26 -18.34 6.48
C ARG A 151 -0.65 -18.84 7.60
N ASP A 152 -0.87 -20.15 7.70
CA ASP A 152 -1.72 -20.74 8.73
C ASP A 152 -1.14 -20.55 10.14
N GLN A 153 0.19 -20.57 10.30
CA GLN A 153 0.85 -20.19 11.57
C GLN A 153 0.55 -18.74 11.95
N ILE A 154 0.63 -17.81 11.00
CA ILE A 154 0.34 -16.39 11.24
C ILE A 154 -1.14 -16.19 11.57
N LEU A 155 -2.04 -16.88 10.88
CA LEU A 155 -3.48 -16.79 11.14
C LEU A 155 -3.83 -17.34 12.54
N ALA A 156 -3.24 -18.45 12.95
CA ALA A 156 -3.42 -18.99 14.30
C ALA A 156 -2.96 -17.98 15.38
N LYS A 157 -1.79 -17.37 15.19
CA LYS A 157 -1.26 -16.29 16.05
C LYS A 157 -2.19 -15.08 16.10
N ALA A 158 -2.63 -14.61 14.94
CA ALA A 158 -3.52 -13.45 14.84
C ALA A 158 -4.84 -13.71 15.59
N GLN A 159 -5.44 -14.90 15.43
CA GLN A 159 -6.68 -15.25 16.10
C GLN A 159 -6.55 -15.27 17.63
N VAL A 160 -5.47 -15.82 18.17
CA VAL A 160 -5.22 -15.82 19.62
C VAL A 160 -4.96 -14.39 20.13
N ASN A 161 -4.18 -13.61 19.37
CA ASN A 161 -3.91 -12.22 19.70
C ASN A 161 -5.20 -11.37 19.69
N ASP A 162 -6.10 -11.55 18.72
CA ASP A 162 -7.39 -10.85 18.67
C ASP A 162 -8.24 -11.13 19.91
N GLN A 163 -8.24 -12.38 20.40
CA GLN A 163 -8.91 -12.74 21.65
C GLN A 163 -8.29 -12.00 22.84
N ILE A 164 -6.96 -11.97 22.95
CA ILE A 164 -6.24 -11.24 24.00
C ILE A 164 -6.52 -9.74 23.92
N GLN A 165 -6.48 -9.14 22.72
CA GLN A 165 -6.78 -7.72 22.51
C GLN A 165 -8.20 -7.36 22.91
N SER A 166 -9.18 -8.21 22.60
CA SER A 166 -10.57 -7.99 23.02
C SER A 166 -10.72 -7.96 24.55
N LEU A 167 -9.97 -8.83 25.26
CA LEU A 167 -9.93 -8.85 26.72
C LEU A 167 -9.20 -7.63 27.28
N LEU A 168 -8.09 -7.21 26.66
CA LEU A 168 -7.32 -6.02 27.05
C LEU A 168 -8.17 -4.75 26.92
N GLN A 169 -8.90 -4.60 25.81
CA GLN A 169 -9.83 -3.50 25.59
C GLN A 169 -10.94 -3.49 26.64
N LYS A 170 -11.54 -4.65 26.92
CA LYS A 170 -12.58 -4.76 27.95
C LYS A 170 -12.05 -4.37 29.33
N ARG A 171 -10.87 -4.88 29.71
CA ARG A 171 -10.18 -4.54 30.97
C ARG A 171 -9.89 -3.05 31.07
N ASN A 172 -9.40 -2.42 30.00
CA ASN A 172 -9.18 -0.96 29.97
C ASN A 172 -10.48 -0.18 30.15
N SER A 173 -11.54 -0.56 29.45
CA SER A 173 -12.83 0.13 29.55
C SER A 173 -13.46 0.03 30.95
N LEU A 174 -13.31 -1.13 31.61
CA LEU A 174 -13.77 -1.33 32.98
C LEU A 174 -12.93 -0.54 33.98
N SER A 175 -11.60 -0.55 33.82
CA SER A 175 -10.69 0.23 34.67
C SER A 175 -11.00 1.72 34.58
N GLN A 176 -11.12 2.26 33.37
CA GLN A 176 -11.44 3.67 33.15
C GLN A 176 -12.78 4.04 33.80
N ARG A 177 -13.81 3.21 33.65
CA ARG A 177 -15.13 3.46 34.25
C ARG A 177 -15.10 3.40 35.78
N LEU A 178 -14.29 2.51 36.35
CA LEU A 178 -14.08 2.40 37.78
C LEU A 178 -13.38 3.65 38.32
N ASP A 179 -12.34 4.12 37.63
CA ASP A 179 -11.58 5.32 38.01
C ASP A 179 -12.45 6.57 37.93
N GLN A 180 -13.20 6.76 36.85
CA GLN A 180 -14.13 7.88 36.69
C GLN A 180 -15.21 7.92 37.78
N LEU A 181 -15.70 6.75 38.24
CA LEU A 181 -16.64 6.68 39.36
C LEU A 181 -15.98 7.05 40.69
N ARG A 182 -14.71 6.65 40.90
CA ARG A 182 -13.96 6.97 42.12
C ARG A 182 -13.61 8.45 42.22
N THR A 183 -13.10 9.04 41.13
CA THR A 183 -12.73 10.46 41.05
C THR A 183 -13.93 11.39 41.02
N GLY A 184 -15.12 10.87 40.72
CA GLY A 184 -16.35 11.65 40.64
C GLY A 184 -16.59 12.31 39.28
N GLU A 185 -15.71 12.08 38.30
CA GLU A 185 -15.87 12.55 36.91
C GLU A 185 -17.11 11.94 36.24
N LEU A 186 -17.46 10.69 36.56
CA LEU A 186 -18.70 10.07 36.12
C LEU A 186 -19.78 10.21 37.20
N THR A 187 -20.68 11.17 37.03
CA THR A 187 -21.87 11.31 37.87
C THR A 187 -22.92 10.26 37.52
N ILE A 188 -23.52 9.64 38.54
CA ILE A 188 -24.60 8.68 38.34
C ILE A 188 -25.84 9.47 37.90
N LYS A 189 -26.41 9.10 36.76
CA LYS A 189 -27.56 9.81 36.19
C LYS A 189 -28.72 9.85 37.20
N PRO A 190 -29.45 10.96 37.35
CA PRO A 190 -30.59 11.06 38.26
C PRO A 190 -31.67 9.98 38.04
N ALA A 191 -31.88 9.58 36.79
CA ALA A 191 -32.80 8.49 36.45
C ALA A 191 -32.33 7.09 36.92
N GLU A 192 -31.02 6.87 37.10
CA GLU A 192 -30.49 5.65 37.71
C GLU A 192 -30.68 5.68 39.23
N LEU A 193 -30.41 6.81 39.88
CA LEU A 193 -30.63 6.99 41.32
C LEU A 193 -32.11 6.81 41.69
N LYS A 194 -33.02 7.42 40.92
CA LYS A 194 -34.47 7.27 41.11
C LYS A 194 -34.93 5.81 40.95
N ARG A 195 -34.39 5.06 39.99
CA ARG A 195 -34.67 3.63 39.82
C ARG A 195 -34.12 2.76 40.96
N ALA A 196 -33.04 3.22 41.60
CA ALA A 196 -32.44 2.56 42.75
C ALA A 196 -33.15 2.88 44.08
N GLY A 197 -34.19 3.72 44.06
CA GLY A 197 -34.93 4.15 45.25
C GLY A 197 -34.42 5.44 45.88
N CYS A 198 -33.29 5.99 45.43
CA CYS A 198 -32.73 7.24 45.95
C CYS A 198 -33.50 8.44 45.36
N VAL A 199 -34.43 9.01 46.13
CA VAL A 199 -35.24 10.16 45.73
C VAL A 199 -34.72 11.43 46.40
N MET A 200 -34.36 12.42 45.58
CA MET A 200 -33.95 13.74 46.08
C MET A 200 -35.11 14.39 46.85
N PRO A 201 -34.92 14.77 48.13
CA PRO A 201 -35.93 15.53 48.85
C PRO A 201 -36.08 16.92 48.24
N THR A 202 -37.30 17.44 48.22
CA THR A 202 -37.61 18.80 47.76
C THR A 202 -37.13 19.81 48.79
N LYS A 203 -36.25 20.73 48.37
CA LYS A 203 -35.77 21.80 49.23
C LYS A 203 -36.91 22.79 49.52
N PRO A 204 -37.19 23.14 50.79
CA PRO A 204 -38.13 24.21 51.15
C PRO A 204 -37.76 25.54 50.46
N GLU A 205 -38.78 26.29 50.03
CA GLU A 205 -38.59 27.60 49.43
C GLU A 205 -38.40 28.67 50.51
N GLU A 206 -37.34 29.46 50.38
CA GLU A 206 -37.04 30.53 51.33
C GLU A 206 -38.06 31.66 51.16
N PRO A 207 -38.72 32.11 52.25
CA PRO A 207 -39.72 33.17 52.15
C PRO A 207 -39.06 34.48 51.74
N SER A 208 -39.56 35.07 50.65
CA SER A 208 -39.07 36.37 50.19
C SER A 208 -39.33 37.46 51.26
N PRO A 209 -38.35 38.35 51.50
CA PRO A 209 -38.53 39.45 52.44
C PRO A 209 -39.65 40.40 51.96
N PRO A 210 -40.45 40.98 52.89
CA PRO A 210 -41.47 41.96 52.54
C PRO A 210 -40.83 43.16 51.83
N LYS A 211 -41.58 43.79 50.91
CA LYS A 211 -41.04 44.90 50.14
C LYS A 211 -40.78 46.10 51.07
N PRO A 212 -39.77 46.95 50.79
CA PRO A 212 -39.44 48.09 51.64
C PRO A 212 -40.62 49.04 51.88
N ILE A 213 -41.51 49.20 50.89
CA ILE A 213 -42.70 50.05 50.93
C ILE A 213 -43.71 49.55 51.98
N ASP A 214 -43.72 48.25 52.28
CA ASP A 214 -44.65 47.62 53.24
C ASP A 214 -44.17 47.74 54.70
N LEU A 215 -42.96 48.29 54.93
CA LEU A 215 -42.34 48.43 56.25
C LEU A 215 -42.04 49.89 56.63
N THR A 216 -42.26 50.85 55.72
CA THR A 216 -42.03 52.28 55.98
C THR A 216 -43.34 52.93 56.44
N PRO A 217 -43.45 53.38 57.70
CA PRO A 217 -44.63 54.12 58.13
C PRO A 217 -44.69 55.48 57.41
N PRO A 218 -45.90 55.98 57.10
CA PRO A 218 -46.07 57.33 56.61
C PRO A 218 -45.53 58.35 57.64
N PRO A 219 -45.24 59.60 57.23
CA PRO A 219 -44.79 60.61 58.18
C PRO A 219 -45.84 60.80 59.28
N LYS A 220 -45.39 60.80 60.54
CA LYS A 220 -46.26 60.98 61.71
C LYS A 220 -47.04 62.31 61.58
N PRO A 221 -48.38 62.30 61.74
CA PRO A 221 -49.20 63.51 61.67
C PRO A 221 -48.73 64.58 62.67
N SER A 222 -48.69 65.84 62.23
CA SER A 222 -48.32 66.99 63.06
C SER A 222 -49.56 67.71 63.59
N GLU A 223 -49.55 68.09 64.87
CA GLU A 223 -50.69 68.77 65.51
C GLU A 223 -51.08 70.07 64.77
N PRO A 224 -52.37 70.28 64.41
CA PRO A 224 -52.80 71.45 63.67
C PRO A 224 -52.69 72.74 64.48
N ASN A 225 -52.40 73.84 63.80
CA ASN A 225 -52.42 75.16 64.40
C ASN A 225 -53.85 75.74 64.44
N TYR A 226 -54.45 75.80 65.64
CA TYR A 226 -55.81 76.30 65.83
C TYR A 226 -55.90 77.84 65.85
N GLN A 227 -56.81 78.42 65.07
CA GLN A 227 -57.04 79.88 65.02
C GLN A 227 -57.92 80.36 66.19
N LYS A 228 -57.62 81.52 66.80
CA LYS A 228 -58.45 82.07 67.89
C LYS A 228 -59.72 82.77 67.33
N PRO A 229 -60.95 82.43 67.79
CA PRO A 229 -62.19 83.03 67.25
C PRO A 229 -62.31 84.54 67.54
N HIS A 230 -62.78 85.34 66.56
CA HIS A 230 -63.07 86.79 66.71
C HIS A 230 -64.55 87.10 66.44
N PHE A 231 -65.06 88.25 66.91
CA PHE A 231 -66.51 88.54 66.99
C PHE A 231 -67.26 88.38 65.65
N TRP A 232 -66.64 88.73 64.53
CA TRP A 232 -67.25 88.71 63.19
C TRP A 232 -67.08 87.39 62.42
N ASN A 233 -66.26 86.45 62.91
CA ASN A 233 -65.94 85.18 62.23
C ASN A 233 -65.99 83.95 63.16
N LYS A 234 -66.48 84.11 64.40
CA LYS A 234 -66.53 83.10 65.47
C LYS A 234 -67.08 81.75 65.01
N LYS A 235 -68.20 81.76 64.29
CA LYS A 235 -68.87 80.53 63.81
C LYS A 235 -68.02 79.78 62.77
N LYS A 236 -67.29 80.50 61.91
CA LYS A 236 -66.42 79.94 60.86
C LYS A 236 -65.09 79.44 61.42
N VAL A 237 -64.48 80.16 62.36
CA VAL A 237 -63.21 79.76 63.00
C VAL A 237 -63.40 78.54 63.92
N ILE A 238 -64.49 78.50 64.71
CA ILE A 238 -64.81 77.32 65.53
C ILE A 238 -65.09 76.11 64.64
N ALA A 239 -65.85 76.28 63.55
CA ALA A 239 -66.08 75.20 62.59
C ALA A 239 -64.78 74.73 61.91
N ASN A 240 -63.88 75.65 61.52
CA ASN A 240 -62.60 75.30 60.91
C ASN A 240 -61.64 74.61 61.89
N ASN A 241 -61.55 75.06 63.15
CA ASN A 241 -60.73 74.39 64.16
C ASN A 241 -61.29 73.02 64.53
N ALA A 242 -62.62 72.89 64.62
CA ALA A 242 -63.27 71.59 64.82
C ALA A 242 -62.97 70.67 63.64
N LEU A 243 -63.01 71.18 62.41
CA LEU A 243 -62.67 70.45 61.19
C LEU A 243 -61.19 70.02 61.15
N LEU A 244 -60.26 70.91 61.50
CA LEU A 244 -58.83 70.61 61.63
C LEU A 244 -58.56 69.56 62.72
N LYS A 245 -59.26 69.65 63.85
CA LYS A 245 -59.16 68.65 64.93
C LYS A 245 -59.66 67.29 64.45
N THR A 246 -60.81 67.24 63.78
CA THR A 246 -61.31 65.98 63.20
C THR A 246 -60.39 65.44 62.10
N GLN A 247 -59.78 66.30 61.29
CA GLN A 247 -58.80 65.88 60.27
C GLN A 247 -57.55 65.27 60.91
N TYR A 248 -56.98 65.90 61.93
CA TYR A 248 -55.83 65.35 62.66
C TYR A 248 -56.15 64.07 63.42
N GLU A 249 -57.33 63.99 64.06
CA GLU A 249 -57.77 62.75 64.71
C GLU A 249 -57.93 61.61 63.70
N VAL A 250 -58.43 61.90 62.49
CA VAL A 250 -58.51 60.93 61.38
C VAL A 250 -57.11 60.55 60.88
N GLU A 251 -56.21 61.51 60.66
CA GLU A 251 -54.82 61.25 60.24
C GLU A 251 -54.04 60.44 61.28
N CYS A 252 -54.23 60.68 62.58
CA CYS A 252 -53.66 59.87 63.65
C CYS A 252 -54.21 58.44 63.64
N GLN A 253 -55.53 58.28 63.45
CA GLN A 253 -56.15 56.95 63.32
C GLN A 253 -55.63 56.20 62.09
N GLU A 254 -55.44 56.88 60.96
CA GLU A 254 -54.86 56.30 59.74
C GLU A 254 -53.38 55.91 59.93
N TYR A 255 -52.60 56.72 60.65
CA TYR A 255 -51.21 56.41 61.00
C TYR A 255 -51.10 55.21 61.93
N ASP A 256 -51.91 55.15 63.00
CA ASP A 256 -51.93 54.02 63.93
C ASP A 256 -52.40 52.73 63.23
N ALA A 257 -53.41 52.82 62.35
CA ALA A 257 -53.83 51.71 61.52
C ALA A 257 -52.74 51.24 60.54
N CYS A 258 -51.90 52.16 60.05
CA CYS A 258 -50.76 51.83 59.19
C CYS A 258 -49.64 51.13 59.96
N LEU A 259 -49.32 51.57 61.19
CA LEU A 259 -48.38 50.88 62.06
C LEU A 259 -48.84 49.46 62.39
N GLU A 260 -50.12 49.27 62.74
CA GLU A 260 -50.68 47.94 62.95
C GLU A 260 -50.60 47.06 61.70
N ALA A 261 -50.77 47.63 60.50
CA ALA A 261 -50.62 46.91 59.24
C ALA A 261 -49.17 46.47 59.02
N ILE A 262 -48.19 47.34 59.29
CA ILE A 262 -46.75 47.03 59.22
C ILE A 262 -46.39 45.92 60.22
N ASP A 263 -46.85 46.02 61.47
CA ASP A 263 -46.62 44.99 62.50
C ASP A 263 -47.23 43.65 62.10
N LYS A 264 -48.41 43.65 61.47
CA LYS A 264 -49.02 42.43 60.88
C LYS A 264 -48.17 41.86 59.74
N VAL A 265 -47.64 42.69 58.84
CA VAL A 265 -46.74 42.24 57.77
C VAL A 265 -45.44 41.65 58.34
N ALA A 266 -44.82 42.31 59.32
CA ALA A 266 -43.63 41.82 59.99
C ALA A 266 -43.89 40.50 60.74
N ALA A 267 -45.00 40.40 61.48
CA ALA A 267 -45.38 39.19 62.21
C ALA A 267 -45.69 38.01 61.27
N THR A 268 -46.37 38.25 60.14
CA THR A 268 -46.63 37.21 59.14
C THR A 268 -45.35 36.74 58.44
N TYR A 269 -44.40 37.63 58.18
CA TYR A 269 -43.08 37.25 57.66
C TYR A 269 -42.27 36.45 58.68
N GLN A 270 -42.25 36.86 59.95
CA GLN A 270 -41.60 36.11 61.03
C GLN A 270 -42.21 34.72 61.21
N ALA A 271 -43.54 34.59 61.12
CA ALA A 271 -44.20 33.29 61.16
C ALA A 271 -43.76 32.39 59.99
N ARG A 272 -43.68 32.93 58.77
CA ARG A 272 -43.18 32.18 57.59
C ARG A 272 -41.71 31.79 57.71
N LEU A 273 -40.88 32.62 58.32
CA LEU A 273 -39.48 32.29 58.61
C LEU A 273 -39.37 31.13 59.61
N MET A 274 -40.17 31.16 60.69
CA MET A 274 -40.21 30.04 61.64
C MET A 274 -40.73 28.74 61.00
N GLU A 275 -41.73 28.83 60.12
CA GLU A 275 -42.21 27.69 59.32
C GLU A 275 -41.11 27.15 58.41
N TYR A 276 -40.39 28.01 57.69
CA TYR A 276 -39.25 27.64 56.85
C TYR A 276 -38.13 26.98 57.66
N GLU A 277 -37.74 27.53 58.80
CA GLU A 277 -36.73 26.95 59.68
C GLU A 277 -37.15 25.56 60.18
N ALA A 278 -38.42 25.40 60.57
CA ALA A 278 -38.97 24.11 60.98
C ALA A 278 -39.01 23.09 59.82
N GLU A 279 -39.29 23.52 58.60
CA GLU A 279 -39.21 22.68 57.39
C GLU A 279 -37.77 22.33 57.04
N MET A 280 -36.83 23.25 57.19
CA MET A 280 -35.40 23.03 56.98
C MET A 280 -34.81 22.04 57.98
N GLU A 281 -35.26 22.06 59.23
CA GLU A 281 -34.84 21.10 60.27
C GLU A 281 -35.34 19.68 59.95
N LYS A 282 -36.50 19.55 59.29
CA LYS A 282 -36.98 18.27 58.74
C LYS A 282 -36.27 17.88 57.44
N TYR A 283 -35.88 18.84 56.61
CA TYR A 283 -35.19 18.61 55.33
C TYR A 283 -33.75 18.10 55.52
N ARG A 284 -33.01 18.64 56.49
CA ARG A 284 -31.62 18.28 56.76
C ARG A 284 -31.38 16.77 56.95
N PRO A 285 -32.13 16.04 57.81
CA PRO A 285 -31.97 14.59 57.94
C PRO A 285 -32.36 13.85 56.66
N LEU A 286 -33.40 14.29 55.94
CA LEU A 286 -33.80 13.69 54.65
C LEU A 286 -32.69 13.82 53.59
N LEU A 287 -32.00 14.97 53.55
CA LEU A 287 -30.86 15.18 52.65
C LEU A 287 -29.69 14.27 53.03
N SER A 288 -29.38 14.15 54.32
CA SER A 288 -28.35 13.24 54.84
C SER A 288 -28.66 11.78 54.51
N ASP A 289 -29.91 11.34 54.68
CA ASP A 289 -30.35 9.99 54.31
C ASP A 289 -30.20 9.74 52.81
N TYR A 290 -30.61 10.70 51.99
CA TYR A 290 -30.40 10.64 50.55
C TYR A 290 -28.92 10.51 50.17
N GLU A 291 -28.04 11.35 50.73
CA GLU A 291 -26.59 11.31 50.47
C GLU A 291 -25.99 9.95 50.86
N ASN A 292 -26.42 9.40 52.01
CA ASN A 292 -26.02 8.07 52.47
C ASN A 292 -26.50 6.96 51.53
N GLU A 293 -27.73 7.03 51.02
CA GLU A 293 -28.24 6.07 50.05
C GLU A 293 -27.50 6.15 48.71
N VAL A 294 -27.21 7.36 48.22
CA VAL A 294 -26.40 7.57 47.01
C VAL A 294 -24.99 7.01 47.21
N ALA A 295 -24.36 7.23 48.36
CA ALA A 295 -23.05 6.68 48.68
C ALA A 295 -23.06 5.14 48.72
N LYS A 296 -24.09 4.53 49.34
CA LYS A 296 -24.31 3.07 49.34
C LYS A 296 -24.52 2.51 47.93
N PHE A 297 -25.28 3.20 47.08
CA PHE A 297 -25.49 2.78 45.70
C PHE A 297 -24.19 2.87 44.88
N LYS A 298 -23.44 3.97 45.05
CA LYS A 298 -22.14 4.18 44.42
C LYS A 298 -21.14 3.10 44.83
N SER A 299 -21.07 2.76 46.13
CA SER A 299 -20.17 1.71 46.62
C SER A 299 -20.51 0.33 46.06
N LYS A 300 -21.81 -0.04 46.00
CA LYS A 300 -22.27 -1.28 45.34
C LYS A 300 -21.88 -1.35 43.85
N LYS A 301 -21.95 -0.23 43.13
CA LYS A 301 -21.57 -0.16 41.71
C LYS A 301 -20.06 -0.31 41.53
N ILE A 302 -19.28 0.30 42.42
CA ILE A 302 -17.82 0.16 42.47
C ILE A 302 -17.42 -1.30 42.73
N THR A 303 -18.02 -1.96 43.73
CA THR A 303 -17.70 -3.37 44.03
C THR A 303 -18.09 -4.31 42.91
N ALA A 304 -19.23 -4.08 42.25
CA ALA A 304 -19.62 -4.84 41.06
C ALA A 304 -18.59 -4.69 39.91
N LEU A 305 -18.16 -3.46 39.61
CA LEU A 305 -17.14 -3.20 38.58
C LEU A 305 -15.78 -3.82 38.94
N GLN A 306 -15.37 -3.77 40.22
CA GLN A 306 -14.15 -4.43 40.69
C GLN A 306 -14.21 -5.95 40.48
N SER A 307 -15.33 -6.58 40.83
CA SER A 307 -15.52 -8.02 40.61
C SER A 307 -15.48 -8.38 39.12
N ASP A 308 -16.08 -7.57 38.25
CA ASP A 308 -16.05 -7.81 36.81
C ASP A 308 -14.66 -7.58 36.21
N LEU A 309 -13.90 -6.61 36.71
CA LEU A 309 -12.52 -6.36 36.32
C LEU A 309 -11.62 -7.55 36.70
N GLU A 310 -11.73 -8.07 37.92
CA GLU A 310 -11.00 -9.26 38.39
C GLU A 310 -11.33 -10.50 37.53
N LYS A 311 -12.59 -10.70 37.16
CA LYS A 311 -12.99 -11.79 36.24
C LYS A 311 -12.37 -11.64 34.85
N VAL A 312 -12.21 -10.42 34.35
CA VAL A 312 -11.56 -10.19 33.05
C VAL A 312 -10.05 -10.38 33.16
N GLU A 313 -9.42 -9.92 34.23
CA GLU A 313 -7.98 -10.11 34.48
C GLU A 313 -7.61 -11.58 34.62
N THR A 314 -8.39 -12.35 35.38
CA THR A 314 -8.19 -13.81 35.49
C THR A 314 -8.34 -14.52 34.15
N ARG A 315 -9.29 -14.11 33.30
CA ARG A 315 -9.44 -14.63 31.93
C ARG A 315 -8.27 -14.22 31.03
N LEU A 316 -7.80 -12.97 31.16
CA LEU A 316 -6.67 -12.45 30.39
C LEU A 316 -5.39 -13.20 30.73
N ASN A 317 -5.09 -13.38 32.02
CA ASN A 317 -3.91 -14.13 32.47
C ASN A 317 -3.96 -15.57 31.94
N LYS A 318 -5.10 -16.26 32.08
CA LYS A 318 -5.28 -17.60 31.52
C LYS A 318 -5.13 -17.65 30.00
N ALA A 319 -5.62 -16.63 29.28
CA ALA A 319 -5.49 -16.56 27.83
C ALA A 319 -4.03 -16.31 27.40
N GLN A 320 -3.28 -15.52 28.16
CA GLN A 320 -1.85 -15.26 27.94
C GLN A 320 -1.00 -16.49 28.25
N GLU A 321 -1.22 -17.15 29.39
CA GLU A 321 -0.51 -18.39 29.77
C GLU A 321 -0.75 -19.52 28.76
N ASN A 322 -1.96 -19.65 28.23
CA ASN A 322 -2.31 -20.71 27.28
C ASN A 322 -2.17 -20.27 25.81
N ALA A 323 -1.60 -19.09 25.53
CA ALA A 323 -1.55 -18.54 24.18
C ALA A 323 -0.81 -19.47 23.21
N GLU A 324 0.43 -19.85 23.54
CA GLU A 324 1.27 -20.72 22.71
C GLU A 324 0.59 -22.08 22.44
N VAL A 325 0.00 -22.69 23.48
CA VAL A 325 -0.71 -23.97 23.37
C VAL A 325 -1.93 -23.85 22.46
N GLN A 326 -2.65 -22.73 22.53
CA GLN A 326 -3.83 -22.51 21.70
C GLN A 326 -3.46 -22.20 20.24
N GLU A 327 -2.38 -21.44 20.02
CA GLU A 327 -1.79 -21.19 18.70
C GLU A 327 -1.41 -22.52 18.04
N GLU A 328 -0.69 -23.38 18.74
CA GLU A 328 -0.28 -24.69 18.24
C GLU A 328 -1.49 -25.58 17.92
N LYS A 329 -2.50 -25.63 18.80
CA LYS A 329 -3.74 -26.38 18.57
C LYS A 329 -4.50 -25.92 17.32
N LEU A 330 -4.53 -24.61 17.06
CA LEU A 330 -5.16 -24.06 15.85
C LEU A 330 -4.33 -24.39 14.60
N PHE A 331 -3.01 -24.26 14.70
CA PHE A 331 -2.09 -24.53 13.60
C PHE A 331 -2.08 -26.02 13.19
N VAL A 332 -2.04 -26.95 14.16
CA VAL A 332 -2.04 -28.39 13.89
C VAL A 332 -3.33 -28.88 13.23
N LYS A 333 -4.46 -28.20 13.47
CA LYS A 333 -5.74 -28.48 12.80
C LYS A 333 -5.81 -27.95 11.36
N SER A 334 -4.82 -27.18 10.92
CA SER A 334 -4.85 -26.61 9.58
C SER A 334 -4.67 -27.67 8.48
N PRO A 335 -5.37 -27.53 7.34
CA PRO A 335 -5.18 -28.43 6.20
C PRO A 335 -3.73 -28.46 5.70
N SER A 336 -3.02 -27.31 5.73
CA SER A 336 -1.63 -27.23 5.31
C SER A 336 -0.68 -27.99 6.24
N TYR A 337 -0.94 -28.02 7.54
CA TYR A 337 -0.17 -28.84 8.47
C TYR A 337 -0.34 -30.33 8.15
N ALA A 338 -1.59 -30.80 8.05
CA ALA A 338 -1.88 -32.20 7.71
C ALA A 338 -1.25 -32.62 6.38
N LEU A 339 -1.34 -31.76 5.35
CA LEU A 339 -0.67 -31.99 4.08
C LEU A 339 0.85 -32.06 4.21
N ASN A 340 1.48 -31.19 5.01
CA ASN A 340 2.93 -31.22 5.23
C ASN A 340 3.38 -32.52 5.91
N GLU A 341 2.61 -33.00 6.88
CA GLU A 341 2.88 -34.26 7.59
C GLU A 341 2.79 -35.47 6.64
N MET A 342 1.74 -35.51 5.81
CA MET A 342 1.58 -36.53 4.77
C MET A 342 2.73 -36.51 3.76
N LEU A 343 3.09 -35.33 3.24
CA LEU A 343 4.19 -35.16 2.28
C LEU A 343 5.53 -35.58 2.90
N THR A 344 5.78 -35.21 4.16
CA THR A 344 7.00 -35.60 4.89
C THR A 344 7.10 -37.10 5.06
N THR A 345 5.99 -37.77 5.36
CA THR A 345 5.92 -39.22 5.48
C THR A 345 6.18 -39.91 4.13
N GLN A 346 5.57 -39.41 3.06
CA GLN A 346 5.78 -39.93 1.70
C GLN A 346 7.21 -39.75 1.22
N VAL A 347 7.84 -38.59 1.47
CA VAL A 347 9.25 -38.34 1.16
C VAL A 347 10.15 -39.34 1.89
N LYS A 348 9.94 -39.57 3.20
CA LYS A 348 10.69 -40.58 3.96
C LYS A 348 10.51 -41.99 3.38
N PHE A 349 9.29 -42.34 2.98
CA PHE A 349 9.00 -43.64 2.37
C PHE A 349 9.73 -43.82 1.03
N ILE A 350 9.70 -42.83 0.13
CA ILE A 350 10.43 -42.93 -1.14
C ILE A 350 11.94 -42.99 -0.88
N GLN A 351 12.44 -42.27 0.13
CA GLN A 351 13.85 -42.28 0.48
C GLN A 351 14.31 -43.67 0.94
N SER A 352 13.51 -44.36 1.76
CA SER A 352 13.84 -45.74 2.16
C SER A 352 13.78 -46.72 0.98
N LYS A 353 12.87 -46.51 0.02
CA LYS A 353 12.81 -47.31 -1.21
C LYS A 353 14.01 -47.08 -2.12
N LEU A 354 14.43 -45.83 -2.31
CA LEU A 354 15.67 -45.50 -3.03
C LEU A 354 16.88 -46.17 -2.38
N ASP A 355 16.93 -46.20 -1.04
CA ASP A 355 18.04 -46.81 -0.31
C ASP A 355 18.06 -48.33 -0.48
N ALA A 356 16.89 -48.97 -0.51
CA ALA A 356 16.78 -50.39 -0.81
C ALA A 356 17.24 -50.72 -2.23
N VAL A 357 16.75 -49.98 -3.24
CA VAL A 357 17.12 -50.21 -4.64
C VAL A 357 18.61 -49.93 -4.90
N ALA A 358 19.16 -48.88 -4.29
CA ALA A 358 20.59 -48.58 -4.38
C ALA A 358 21.45 -49.71 -3.80
N LYS A 359 21.04 -50.32 -2.68
CA LYS A 359 21.70 -51.52 -2.13
C LYS A 359 21.64 -52.68 -3.12
N THR A 360 20.47 -52.95 -3.71
CA THR A 360 20.32 -54.02 -4.72
C THR A 360 21.22 -53.79 -5.93
N ILE A 361 21.33 -52.56 -6.45
CA ILE A 361 22.26 -52.23 -7.55
C ILE A 361 23.72 -52.50 -7.15
N ASN A 362 24.11 -52.10 -5.94
CA ASN A 362 25.47 -52.34 -5.44
C ASN A 362 25.76 -53.84 -5.25
N GLU A 363 24.81 -54.61 -4.74
CA GLU A 363 24.89 -56.07 -4.62
C GLU A 363 25.01 -56.74 -5.99
N LEU A 364 24.21 -56.30 -6.98
CA LEU A 364 24.30 -56.79 -8.36
C LEU A 364 25.68 -56.49 -8.97
N TYR A 365 26.20 -55.27 -8.81
CA TYR A 365 27.53 -54.93 -9.30
C TYR A 365 28.69 -55.57 -8.52
N ALA A 366 28.45 -56.05 -7.29
CA ALA A 366 29.46 -56.79 -6.52
C ALA A 366 29.79 -58.16 -7.14
N TYR A 367 28.90 -58.72 -7.96
CA TYR A 367 29.20 -59.93 -8.75
C TYR A 367 30.24 -59.68 -9.87
N ASP A 368 30.61 -58.42 -10.13
CA ASP A 368 31.69 -58.01 -11.04
C ASP A 368 31.55 -58.55 -12.49
N ILE A 369 30.32 -58.83 -12.91
CA ILE A 369 30.00 -59.36 -14.25
C ILE A 369 30.23 -58.29 -15.34
N ILE A 370 29.86 -57.03 -15.04
CA ILE A 370 30.05 -55.91 -15.97
C ILE A 370 31.28 -55.10 -15.58
N TYR A 371 32.16 -54.86 -16.55
CA TYR A 371 33.33 -54.02 -16.36
C TYR A 371 32.94 -52.60 -15.91
N PRO A 372 33.62 -52.00 -14.90
CA PRO A 372 33.21 -50.75 -14.27
C PRO A 372 32.90 -49.58 -15.21
N LYS A 373 33.61 -49.49 -16.35
CA LYS A 373 33.37 -48.45 -17.38
C LYS A 373 31.93 -48.46 -17.90
N TYR A 374 31.30 -49.63 -17.96
CA TYR A 374 29.99 -49.82 -18.58
C TYR A 374 28.85 -49.97 -17.54
N ARG A 375 29.08 -49.55 -16.30
CA ARG A 375 28.08 -49.64 -15.22
C ARG A 375 27.16 -48.42 -15.25
N GLY A 376 26.36 -48.31 -16.29
CA GLY A 376 25.33 -47.30 -16.43
C GLY A 376 24.07 -47.86 -17.08
N TYR A 377 22.97 -47.13 -16.96
CA TYR A 377 21.67 -47.59 -17.46
C TYR A 377 21.68 -47.81 -18.97
N ILE A 378 22.25 -46.88 -19.74
CA ILE A 378 22.27 -46.91 -21.20
C ILE A 378 23.08 -48.12 -21.69
N GLU A 379 24.24 -48.34 -21.10
CA GLU A 379 25.14 -49.45 -21.40
C GLU A 379 24.47 -50.79 -21.13
N VAL A 380 23.85 -50.95 -19.95
CA VAL A 380 23.16 -52.19 -19.56
C VAL A 380 21.97 -52.47 -20.47
N CYS A 381 21.19 -51.45 -20.85
CA CYS A 381 20.09 -51.59 -21.82
C CYS A 381 20.61 -52.06 -23.18
N ALA A 382 21.66 -51.42 -23.71
CA ALA A 382 22.25 -51.82 -24.99
C ALA A 382 22.74 -53.27 -24.96
N PHE A 383 23.44 -53.69 -23.89
CA PHE A 383 23.89 -55.08 -23.75
C PHE A 383 22.73 -56.06 -23.71
N TYR A 384 21.66 -55.74 -22.98
CA TYR A 384 20.46 -56.57 -22.95
C TYR A 384 19.84 -56.68 -24.34
N GLU A 385 19.67 -55.57 -25.05
CA GLU A 385 19.11 -55.54 -26.40
C GLU A 385 19.94 -56.35 -27.40
N TYR A 386 21.27 -56.26 -27.36
CA TYR A 386 22.12 -57.04 -28.26
C TYR A 386 22.02 -58.54 -28.00
N LEU A 387 21.97 -58.95 -26.73
CA LEU A 387 21.78 -60.35 -26.34
C LEU A 387 20.37 -60.84 -26.68
N ASP A 388 19.35 -60.01 -26.49
CA ASP A 388 17.95 -60.36 -26.75
C ASP A 388 17.66 -60.49 -28.26
N ALA A 389 18.23 -59.60 -29.07
CA ALA A 389 18.18 -59.65 -30.52
C ALA A 389 19.05 -60.76 -31.15
N GLY A 390 19.83 -61.50 -30.35
CA GLY A 390 20.73 -62.56 -30.83
C GLY A 390 21.91 -62.04 -31.65
N ARG A 391 22.32 -60.77 -31.45
CA ARG A 391 23.50 -60.18 -32.13
C ARG A 391 24.82 -60.61 -31.51
N CYS A 392 24.79 -61.00 -30.24
CA CYS A 392 25.92 -61.55 -29.50
C CYS A 392 25.41 -62.47 -28.39
N ASP A 393 26.30 -63.33 -27.90
CA ASP A 393 25.99 -64.32 -26.85
C ASP A 393 26.74 -64.05 -25.53
N THR A 394 27.77 -63.20 -25.59
CA THR A 394 28.68 -62.90 -24.47
C THR A 394 28.98 -61.40 -24.38
N LEU A 395 29.41 -60.93 -23.21
CA LEU A 395 29.83 -59.54 -23.02
C LEU A 395 31.21 -59.27 -23.65
N ASP A 396 32.16 -60.19 -23.43
CA ASP A 396 33.53 -60.12 -23.92
C ASP A 396 33.70 -60.81 -25.29
N GLY A 397 34.81 -60.51 -25.98
CA GLY A 397 35.20 -61.18 -27.23
C GLY A 397 34.99 -60.33 -28.50
N PRO A 398 35.49 -60.79 -29.66
CA PRO A 398 35.47 -60.02 -30.90
C PRO A 398 34.06 -59.63 -31.37
N PHE A 399 33.08 -60.49 -31.07
CA PHE A 399 31.65 -60.30 -31.38
C PHE A 399 30.82 -60.05 -30.11
N GLY A 400 31.46 -59.77 -28.98
CA GLY A 400 30.78 -59.54 -27.71
C GLY A 400 30.09 -58.18 -27.63
N ALA A 401 29.16 -58.05 -26.68
CA ALA A 401 28.35 -56.86 -26.47
C ALA A 401 29.19 -55.58 -26.26
N TYR A 402 30.38 -55.67 -25.63
CA TYR A 402 31.26 -54.51 -25.44
C TYR A 402 31.77 -53.94 -26.77
N ASN A 403 32.18 -54.80 -27.71
CA ASN A 403 32.72 -54.33 -28.98
C ASN A 403 31.63 -53.68 -29.84
N LEU A 404 30.43 -54.28 -29.84
CA LEU A 404 29.25 -53.73 -30.50
C LEU A 404 28.90 -52.35 -29.93
N TYR A 405 28.85 -52.22 -28.61
CA TYR A 405 28.56 -50.95 -27.95
C TYR A 405 29.60 -49.87 -28.27
N GLU A 406 30.90 -50.19 -28.22
CA GLU A 406 31.96 -49.23 -28.57
C GLU A 406 31.88 -48.80 -30.04
N SER A 407 31.49 -49.71 -30.95
CA SER A 407 31.25 -49.38 -32.35
C SER A 407 30.07 -48.41 -32.50
N ASP A 408 28.96 -48.67 -31.80
CA ASP A 408 27.77 -47.81 -31.83
C ASP A 408 28.04 -46.44 -31.20
N VAL A 409 28.79 -46.38 -30.09
CA VAL A 409 29.23 -45.11 -29.46
C VAL A 409 30.11 -44.30 -30.40
N LYS A 410 31.06 -44.94 -31.09
CA LYS A 410 31.89 -44.26 -32.09
C LYS A 410 31.05 -43.73 -33.25
N ALA A 411 30.09 -44.51 -33.76
CA ALA A 411 29.19 -44.08 -34.82
C ALA A 411 28.35 -42.87 -34.38
N ASN A 412 27.81 -42.89 -33.16
CA ASN A 412 27.06 -41.77 -32.60
C ASN A 412 27.91 -40.50 -32.44
N LEU A 413 29.17 -40.63 -32.00
CA LEU A 413 30.10 -39.51 -31.92
C LEU A 413 30.36 -38.90 -33.30
N ILE A 414 30.54 -39.74 -34.32
CA ILE A 414 30.68 -39.30 -35.71
C ILE A 414 29.43 -38.53 -36.16
N ILE A 415 28.23 -39.03 -35.88
CA ILE A 415 26.96 -38.35 -36.20
C ILE A 415 26.90 -36.98 -35.50
N GLN A 416 27.26 -36.88 -34.23
CA GLN A 416 27.28 -35.59 -33.52
C GLN A 416 28.23 -34.59 -34.15
N HIS A 417 29.45 -35.01 -34.51
CA HIS A 417 30.40 -34.15 -35.22
C HIS A 417 29.87 -33.72 -36.59
N LEU A 418 29.23 -34.62 -37.35
CA LEU A 418 28.61 -34.29 -38.63
C LEU A 418 27.47 -33.28 -38.48
N SER A 419 26.61 -33.44 -37.49
CA SER A 419 25.57 -32.45 -37.17
C SER A 419 26.17 -31.08 -36.86
N LYS A 420 27.29 -31.04 -36.12
CA LYS A 420 27.97 -29.78 -35.82
C LYS A 420 28.56 -29.12 -37.07
N VAL A 421 29.09 -29.93 -37.99
CA VAL A 421 29.56 -29.44 -39.30
C VAL A 421 28.39 -28.82 -40.08
N VAL A 422 27.22 -29.46 -40.09
CA VAL A 422 26.01 -28.91 -40.75
C VAL A 422 25.59 -27.57 -40.15
N GLU A 423 25.54 -27.45 -38.81
CA GLU A 423 25.24 -26.17 -38.15
C GLU A 423 26.22 -25.06 -38.55
N ASN A 424 27.52 -25.37 -38.57
CA ASN A 424 28.55 -24.42 -38.96
C ASN A 424 28.40 -23.99 -40.42
N LEU A 425 28.04 -24.91 -41.32
CA LEU A 425 27.78 -24.60 -42.73
C LEU A 425 26.57 -23.67 -42.91
N GLU A 426 25.49 -23.89 -42.15
CA GLU A 426 24.34 -22.98 -42.17
C GLU A 426 24.68 -21.59 -41.60
N ALA A 427 25.49 -21.51 -40.54
CA ALA A 427 25.99 -20.23 -40.02
C ALA A 427 26.87 -19.49 -41.04
N ILE A 428 27.76 -20.20 -41.74
CA ILE A 428 28.57 -19.65 -42.83
C ILE A 428 27.66 -19.13 -43.95
N LYS A 429 26.68 -19.93 -44.38
CA LYS A 429 25.72 -19.54 -45.41
C LYS A 429 24.94 -18.29 -45.02
N GLY A 430 24.47 -18.20 -43.77
CA GLY A 430 23.81 -16.99 -43.24
C GLY A 430 24.73 -15.76 -43.29
N THR A 431 25.99 -15.92 -42.91
CA THR A 431 27.00 -14.85 -42.97
C THR A 431 27.28 -14.42 -44.41
N GLN A 432 27.40 -15.37 -45.34
CA GLN A 432 27.60 -15.10 -46.77
C GLN A 432 26.41 -14.35 -47.37
N HIS A 433 25.17 -14.71 -47.01
CA HIS A 433 23.98 -13.95 -47.45
C HIS A 433 24.01 -12.51 -46.92
N MET A 434 24.40 -12.31 -45.66
CA MET A 434 24.53 -10.97 -45.08
C MET A 434 25.60 -10.16 -45.83
N ILE A 435 26.81 -10.70 -46.01
CA ILE A 435 27.89 -10.04 -46.76
C ILE A 435 27.43 -9.68 -48.17
N TYR A 436 26.80 -10.60 -48.89
CA TYR A 436 26.29 -10.34 -50.24
C TYR A 436 25.29 -9.18 -50.27
N SER A 437 24.35 -9.15 -49.31
CA SER A 437 23.37 -8.07 -49.20
C SER A 437 24.01 -6.72 -48.90
N GLU A 438 25.03 -6.68 -48.04
CA GLU A 438 25.76 -5.46 -47.71
C GLU A 438 26.63 -5.00 -48.90
N MET A 439 27.26 -5.93 -49.63
CA MET A 439 27.96 -5.61 -50.88
C MET A 439 27.01 -5.01 -51.92
N LYS A 440 25.77 -5.53 -52.03
CA LYS A 440 24.77 -4.97 -52.94
C LYS A 440 24.38 -3.55 -52.55
N LYS A 441 24.22 -3.27 -51.24
CA LYS A 441 23.99 -1.90 -50.75
C LYS A 441 25.18 -1.00 -51.03
N MET A 442 26.39 -1.48 -50.76
CA MET A 442 27.63 -0.74 -51.01
C MET A 442 27.77 -0.36 -52.48
N ASN A 443 27.47 -1.27 -53.41
CA ASN A 443 27.46 -0.96 -54.84
C ASN A 443 26.42 0.11 -55.20
N ALA A 444 25.24 0.08 -54.57
CA ALA A 444 24.24 1.12 -54.78
C ALA A 444 24.70 2.49 -54.25
N GLU A 445 25.35 2.53 -53.09
CA GLU A 445 25.93 3.77 -52.55
C GLU A 445 27.12 4.27 -53.38
N LEU A 446 27.99 3.37 -53.86
CA LEU A 446 29.07 3.72 -54.81
C LEU A 446 28.51 4.35 -56.08
N GLY A 447 27.41 3.82 -56.63
CA GLY A 447 26.74 4.43 -57.79
C GLY A 447 26.14 5.81 -57.50
N LYS A 448 25.80 6.13 -56.24
CA LYS A 448 25.41 7.51 -55.85
C LYS A 448 26.62 8.43 -55.76
N ILE A 449 27.73 7.93 -55.21
CA ILE A 449 29.00 8.67 -55.13
C ILE A 449 29.47 9.01 -56.54
N GLU A 450 29.45 8.06 -57.46
CA GLU A 450 29.79 8.26 -58.87
C GLU A 450 28.98 9.42 -59.48
N LYS A 451 27.65 9.40 -59.33
CA LYS A 451 26.77 10.48 -59.81
C LYS A 451 27.05 11.82 -59.14
N SER A 452 27.39 11.83 -57.85
CA SER A 452 27.75 13.05 -57.14
C SER A 452 29.08 13.61 -57.63
N LEU A 453 30.02 12.73 -57.95
CA LEU A 453 31.32 13.10 -58.51
C LEU A 453 31.16 13.69 -59.90
N ASP A 454 30.33 13.09 -60.76
CA ASP A 454 30.02 13.62 -62.09
C ASP A 454 29.44 15.04 -61.99
N LYS A 455 28.53 15.29 -61.05
CA LYS A 455 27.99 16.64 -60.80
C LYS A 455 29.07 17.61 -60.34
N ALA A 456 29.91 17.21 -59.40
CA ALA A 456 31.01 18.06 -58.92
C ALA A 456 31.98 18.41 -60.06
N VAL A 457 32.28 17.46 -60.95
CA VAL A 457 33.11 17.70 -62.14
C VAL A 457 32.43 18.69 -63.10
N GLN A 458 31.11 18.59 -63.30
CA GLN A 458 30.37 19.56 -64.11
C GLN A 458 30.41 20.96 -63.50
N GLU A 459 30.16 21.09 -62.20
CA GLU A 459 30.23 22.37 -61.48
C GLU A 459 31.64 22.98 -61.54
N LEU A 460 32.69 22.17 -61.40
CA LEU A 460 34.07 22.61 -61.60
C LEU A 460 34.31 23.13 -63.02
N GLY A 461 33.71 22.49 -64.03
CA GLY A 461 33.73 22.96 -65.41
C GLY A 461 33.11 24.36 -65.56
N SER A 462 31.96 24.58 -64.94
CA SER A 462 31.31 25.90 -64.93
C SER A 462 32.13 26.95 -64.16
N LEU A 463 32.71 26.60 -63.02
CA LEU A 463 33.61 27.49 -62.28
C LEU A 463 34.83 27.89 -63.11
N ASN A 464 35.42 26.95 -63.83
CA ASN A 464 36.56 27.23 -64.71
C ASN A 464 36.17 28.20 -65.84
N TYR A 465 34.96 28.09 -66.38
CA TYR A 465 34.42 29.05 -67.35
C TYR A 465 34.31 30.46 -66.75
N TYR A 466 33.66 30.60 -65.60
CA TYR A 466 33.54 31.91 -64.92
C TYR A 466 34.89 32.50 -64.51
N ALA A 467 35.85 31.68 -64.09
CA ALA A 467 37.21 32.13 -63.80
C ALA A 467 37.87 32.77 -65.05
N GLY A 468 37.59 32.24 -66.24
CA GLY A 468 37.99 32.84 -67.51
C GLY A 468 37.37 34.23 -67.75
N GLU A 469 36.07 34.38 -67.53
CA GLU A 469 35.37 35.67 -67.66
C GLU A 469 35.90 36.72 -66.66
N ILE A 470 36.15 36.30 -65.41
CA ILE A 470 36.75 37.15 -64.37
C ILE A 470 38.17 37.56 -64.79
N SER A 471 38.97 36.64 -65.32
CA SER A 471 40.32 36.96 -65.80
C SER A 471 40.29 37.99 -66.93
N SER A 472 39.35 37.88 -67.87
CA SER A 472 39.12 38.89 -68.91
C SER A 472 38.73 40.24 -68.32
N SER A 473 37.76 40.26 -67.40
CA SER A 473 37.31 41.47 -66.73
C SER A 473 38.42 42.15 -65.92
N ALA A 474 39.26 41.35 -65.25
CA ALA A 474 40.42 41.86 -64.50
C ALA A 474 41.44 42.51 -65.43
N SER A 475 41.64 41.97 -66.64
CA SER A 475 42.49 42.57 -67.68
C SER A 475 41.95 43.94 -68.13
N GLU A 476 40.64 44.04 -68.35
CA GLU A 476 39.98 45.30 -68.69
C GLU A 476 40.09 46.34 -67.57
N ILE A 477 39.89 45.93 -66.32
CA ILE A 477 40.06 46.79 -65.14
C ILE A 477 41.50 47.27 -65.03
N ALA A 478 42.50 46.39 -65.25
CA ALA A 478 43.90 46.77 -65.22
C ALA A 478 44.23 47.82 -66.30
N ALA A 479 43.69 47.66 -67.50
CA ALA A 479 43.81 48.66 -68.57
C ALA A 479 43.17 50.00 -68.19
N SER A 480 41.96 49.97 -67.63
CA SER A 480 41.26 51.17 -67.15
C SER A 480 42.01 51.87 -66.01
N SER A 481 42.57 51.10 -65.07
CA SER A 481 43.38 51.62 -63.98
C SER A 481 44.64 52.35 -64.48
N SER A 482 45.31 51.79 -65.50
CA SER A 482 46.42 52.45 -66.18
C SER A 482 46.02 53.80 -66.79
N LEU A 483 44.85 53.86 -67.45
CA LEU A 483 44.30 55.10 -67.97
C LEU A 483 43.98 56.13 -66.86
N VAL A 484 43.38 55.68 -65.76
CA VAL A 484 43.09 56.55 -64.60
C VAL A 484 44.38 57.10 -64.00
N ALA A 485 45.42 56.28 -63.84
CA ALA A 485 46.72 56.73 -63.34
C ALA A 485 47.34 57.79 -64.25
N HIS A 486 47.31 57.57 -65.57
CA HIS A 486 47.77 58.56 -66.56
C HIS A 486 47.00 59.88 -66.45
N ASN A 487 45.67 59.82 -66.40
CA ASN A 487 44.82 61.01 -66.29
C ASN A 487 45.02 61.75 -64.95
N THR A 488 45.26 61.01 -63.87
CA THR A 488 45.55 61.59 -62.55
C THR A 488 46.89 62.32 -62.56
N ALA A 489 47.93 61.75 -63.17
CA ALA A 489 49.22 62.39 -63.34
C ALA A 489 49.11 63.67 -64.18
N LEU A 490 48.33 63.63 -65.27
CA LEU A 490 48.03 64.80 -66.10
C LEU A 490 47.30 65.90 -65.30
N THR A 491 46.33 65.52 -64.48
CA THR A 491 45.59 66.46 -63.61
C THR A 491 46.51 67.11 -62.56
N ALA A 492 47.42 66.34 -61.95
CA ALA A 492 48.39 66.85 -60.99
C ALA A 492 49.40 67.82 -61.63
N TYR A 493 49.83 67.53 -62.87
CA TYR A 493 50.67 68.45 -63.65
C TYR A 493 49.98 69.80 -63.84
N TYR A 494 48.72 69.80 -64.33
CA TYR A 494 47.97 71.03 -64.54
C TYR A 494 47.64 71.78 -63.24
N SER A 495 47.40 71.08 -62.13
CA SER A 495 47.14 71.74 -60.83
C SER A 495 48.39 72.40 -60.24
N ALA A 496 49.57 71.76 -60.38
CA ALA A 496 50.86 72.35 -59.99
C ALA A 496 51.18 73.59 -60.83
N GLU A 497 50.91 73.53 -62.14
CA GLU A 497 51.04 74.68 -63.04
C GLU A 497 50.14 75.84 -62.57
N ASN A 498 48.85 75.57 -62.29
CA ASN A 498 47.92 76.57 -61.75
C ASN A 498 48.37 77.17 -60.39
N ALA A 499 48.87 76.36 -59.47
CA ALA A 499 49.35 76.82 -58.16
C ALA A 499 50.58 77.74 -58.28
N HIS A 500 51.49 77.42 -59.20
CA HIS A 500 52.64 78.28 -59.51
C HIS A 500 52.19 79.63 -60.06
N TRP A 501 51.21 79.66 -60.97
CA TRP A 501 50.61 80.93 -61.44
C TRP A 501 49.93 81.71 -60.31
N ALA A 502 49.24 81.04 -59.38
CA ALA A 502 48.61 81.67 -58.23
C ALA A 502 49.61 82.31 -57.24
N LYS A 503 50.72 81.62 -56.93
CA LYS A 503 51.78 82.16 -56.06
C LYS A 503 52.43 83.41 -56.67
N ARG A 504 52.76 83.34 -57.97
CA ARG A 504 53.33 84.47 -58.71
C ARG A 504 52.39 85.69 -58.67
N ASN A 505 51.08 85.47 -58.77
CA ASN A 505 50.06 86.51 -58.59
C ASN A 505 50.01 87.08 -57.16
N ALA A 506 50.16 86.24 -56.13
CA ALA A 506 50.18 86.68 -54.74
C ALA A 506 51.43 87.50 -54.38
N GLU A 507 52.62 87.12 -54.86
CA GLU A 507 53.86 87.90 -54.71
C GLU A 507 53.73 89.28 -55.35
N LEU A 508 53.19 89.35 -56.58
CA LEU A 508 52.86 90.61 -57.24
C LEU A 508 51.93 91.49 -56.38
N THR A 509 50.97 90.88 -55.69
CA THR A 509 50.01 91.58 -54.82
C THR A 509 50.66 92.08 -53.51
N ASN A 510 51.48 91.27 -52.84
CA ASN A 510 52.21 91.66 -51.63
C ASN A 510 53.25 92.77 -51.90
N SER A 511 53.92 92.69 -53.05
CA SER A 511 54.82 93.75 -53.53
C SER A 511 54.08 95.09 -53.63
N LEU A 512 52.83 95.04 -54.12
CA LEU A 512 51.93 96.19 -54.16
C LEU A 512 51.59 96.71 -52.74
N GLY A 513 51.38 95.81 -51.77
CA GLY A 513 51.05 96.14 -50.38
C GLY A 513 52.18 96.79 -49.58
N PHE A 514 53.43 96.32 -49.70
CA PHE A 514 54.59 96.95 -49.04
C PHE A 514 54.84 98.38 -49.52
N LEU A 515 54.63 98.64 -50.81
CA LEU A 515 54.74 99.99 -51.39
C LEU A 515 53.72 100.97 -50.78
N ILE A 516 52.56 100.48 -50.32
CA ILE A 516 51.53 101.30 -49.67
C ILE A 516 51.90 101.64 -48.21
N ALA A 517 52.62 100.77 -47.50
CA ALA A 517 52.92 100.89 -46.07
C ALA A 517 54.18 101.72 -45.72
N MET A 518 55.06 102.04 -46.68
CA MET A 518 56.22 102.91 -46.45
C MET A 518 55.91 104.43 -46.53
N LYS A 519 54.63 104.82 -46.49
CA LYS A 519 54.16 106.20 -46.62
C LYS A 519 53.74 106.83 -45.30
#